data_AF-A0A9R1AAU6-F1
#
_entry.id   AF-A0A9R1AAU6-F1
#
_cell.length_a   1.000
_cell.length_b   1.000
_cell.length_c   1.000
_cell.angle_alpha   90.00
_cell.angle_beta   90.00
_cell.angle_gamma   90.00
#
_symmetry.space_group_name_H-M   'P 1'
#
loop_
_entity.id
_entity.type
_entity.pdbx_description
1 polymer ?
#
loop_
_entity_poly.entity_id
_entity_poly.type
_entity_poly.pdbx_seq_one_letter_code
_entity_poly.pdbx_strand_id
1 'polypeptide(L)'
;MGAPLSSWPWAGLGAYKYLLYGPLVAKVAQAWREQGGAPTDSWCLHLLLLLALRSLTHQLWFSYANMLFFTRRRRVVPDGVDFKQIDAEWDWDNMVIMQTLLGAMAISSPLFPAMSELPAWDPRGWAVALLVHVAVSEPGFRWAHRALHRGPLFSQYHSKHHSSPVTQPLTSAYGTPLESLVLTLAMAAPLAGAFLAGAGSVGLLYGHIFAFDYLRCMGYSNVEVISHRAFRAFPLLRYLIYTPTYLSLHHQEKDSNFCLFMPLFDLLGGTVHPRSWELQKEVGQGKNDRVPDFVFLAHVVDVVSSMHVPFAFRACSSQPWTTRLVLLPLWPVAFCIMVLQVLCSKTFTVSFYCLRGALHQTWTIPRYSFQYFIPPMKDGINRQIELAILRADRMGVKVLSLAALNKNEALNGGGTLFVDRHPDLRVRVVHGNTLTAAVILHEIPGSVKEVFLTGATSKLGRAIALYLCRKKIRVLVRFNSDQIDQ
;
A
#
# COMPACT_ATOMS: atom_id res chain seq x y z
N MET A 1 -2.36 -10.16 -34.08
CA MET A 1 -2.56 -11.04 -32.90
C MET A 1 -1.44 -10.74 -31.91
N GLY A 2 -1.73 -10.63 -30.61
CA GLY A 2 -0.70 -10.40 -29.59
C GLY A 2 0.24 -11.59 -29.45
N ALA A 3 1.41 -11.38 -28.82
CA ALA A 3 2.34 -12.47 -28.54
C ALA A 3 1.68 -13.48 -27.56
N PRO A 4 1.93 -14.80 -27.71
CA PRO A 4 1.38 -15.79 -26.78
C PRO A 4 1.77 -15.45 -25.33
N LEU A 5 0.85 -15.60 -24.37
CA LEU A 5 1.08 -15.32 -22.95
C LEU A 5 1.43 -13.85 -22.62
N SER A 6 1.23 -12.89 -23.54
CA SER A 6 1.42 -11.46 -23.26
C SER A 6 0.20 -10.83 -22.59
N SER A 7 -0.95 -11.52 -22.59
CA SER A 7 -2.20 -11.09 -21.97
C SER A 7 -2.88 -12.23 -21.22
N TRP A 8 -3.58 -11.90 -20.13
CA TRP A 8 -4.28 -12.86 -19.30
C TRP A 8 -5.47 -13.47 -20.04
N PRO A 9 -5.65 -14.81 -20.01
CA PRO A 9 -6.73 -15.46 -20.75
C PRO A 9 -8.13 -15.09 -20.22
N TRP A 10 -8.22 -14.66 -18.96
CA TRP A 10 -9.46 -14.16 -18.33
C TRP A 10 -9.55 -12.64 -18.24
N ALA A 11 -8.74 -11.88 -18.98
CA ALA A 11 -8.78 -10.41 -18.94
C ALA A 11 -10.19 -9.85 -19.23
N GLY A 12 -10.94 -10.47 -20.14
CA GLY A 12 -12.31 -10.07 -20.47
C GLY A 12 -13.35 -10.30 -19.37
N LEU A 13 -13.03 -11.07 -18.32
CA LEU A 13 -13.96 -11.31 -17.22
C LEU A 13 -14.03 -10.14 -16.22
N GLY A 14 -13.03 -9.24 -16.21
CA GLY A 14 -12.94 -8.19 -15.21
C GLY A 14 -13.09 -8.75 -13.78
N ALA A 15 -14.03 -8.22 -13.01
CA ALA A 15 -14.33 -8.70 -11.66
C ALA A 15 -14.88 -10.14 -11.61
N TYR A 16 -15.42 -10.68 -12.69
CA TYR A 16 -15.93 -12.06 -12.73
C TYR A 16 -14.82 -13.12 -12.75
N LYS A 17 -13.55 -12.73 -12.85
CA LYS A 17 -12.41 -13.66 -12.77
C LYS A 17 -12.38 -14.48 -11.48
N TYR A 18 -12.96 -13.99 -10.39
CA TYR A 18 -13.05 -14.73 -9.13
C TYR A 18 -13.96 -15.96 -9.20
N LEU A 19 -14.82 -16.07 -10.23
CA LEU A 19 -15.60 -17.28 -10.50
C LEU A 19 -14.71 -18.48 -10.88
N LEU A 20 -13.45 -18.24 -11.29
CA LEU A 20 -12.47 -19.30 -11.54
C LEU A 20 -12.18 -20.16 -10.30
N TYR A 21 -12.44 -19.64 -9.09
CA TYR A 21 -12.34 -20.42 -7.85
C TYR A 21 -13.59 -21.26 -7.55
N GLY A 22 -14.68 -21.07 -8.29
CA GLY A 22 -15.97 -21.74 -8.08
C GLY A 22 -15.87 -23.26 -7.92
N PRO A 23 -15.13 -23.98 -8.80
CA PRO A 23 -14.96 -25.43 -8.64
C PRO A 23 -14.29 -25.85 -7.33
N LEU A 24 -13.29 -25.10 -6.84
CA LEU A 24 -12.64 -25.37 -5.56
C LEU A 24 -13.60 -25.15 -4.40
N VAL A 25 -14.33 -24.03 -4.41
CA VAL A 25 -15.33 -23.70 -3.39
C VAL A 25 -16.44 -24.75 -3.36
N ALA A 26 -16.92 -25.19 -4.52
CA ALA A 26 -17.95 -26.23 -4.64
C ALA A 26 -17.47 -27.58 -4.05
N LYS A 27 -16.24 -28.01 -4.35
CA LYS A 27 -15.67 -29.23 -3.77
C LYS A 27 -15.54 -29.15 -2.24
N VAL A 28 -15.12 -27.99 -1.70
CA VAL A 28 -15.03 -27.79 -0.25
C VAL A 28 -16.41 -27.79 0.39
N ALA A 29 -17.39 -27.11 -0.21
CA ALA A 29 -18.76 -27.07 0.30
C ALA A 29 -19.42 -28.46 0.29
N GLN A 30 -19.19 -29.24 -0.77
CA GLN A 30 -19.65 -30.63 -0.86
C GLN A 30 -19.01 -31.49 0.24
N ALA A 31 -17.69 -31.48 0.36
CA ALA A 31 -16.98 -32.26 1.38
C ALA A 31 -17.39 -31.86 2.80
N TRP A 32 -17.62 -30.56 3.04
CA TRP A 32 -18.14 -30.08 4.31
C TRP A 32 -19.51 -30.69 4.63
N ARG A 33 -20.42 -30.66 3.66
CA ARG A 33 -21.77 -31.21 3.82
C ARG A 33 -21.75 -32.71 4.08
N GLU A 34 -20.90 -33.45 3.39
CA GLU A 34 -20.77 -34.90 3.53
C GLU A 34 -20.16 -35.31 4.87
N GLN A 35 -19.19 -34.55 5.38
CA GLN A 35 -18.46 -34.85 6.62
C GLN A 35 -19.10 -34.25 7.88
N GLY A 36 -20.07 -33.33 7.73
CA GLY A 36 -20.70 -32.63 8.85
C GLY A 36 -19.80 -31.58 9.53
N GLY A 37 -18.69 -31.17 8.90
CA GLY A 37 -17.69 -30.26 9.44
C GLY A 37 -16.68 -29.80 8.40
N ALA A 38 -15.75 -28.92 8.78
CA ALA A 38 -14.74 -28.42 7.84
C ALA A 38 -13.82 -29.56 7.34
N PRO A 39 -13.64 -29.73 6.00
CA PRO A 39 -12.89 -30.84 5.44
C PRO A 39 -11.39 -30.60 5.52
N THR A 40 -10.80 -30.75 6.70
CA THR A 40 -9.40 -30.42 6.98
C THR A 40 -8.39 -31.25 6.19
N ASP A 41 -8.76 -32.42 5.69
CA ASP A 41 -7.87 -33.26 4.87
C ASP A 41 -7.98 -32.94 3.37
N SER A 42 -8.79 -31.94 2.99
CA SER A 42 -9.04 -31.59 1.59
C SER A 42 -8.01 -30.61 1.05
N TRP A 43 -7.24 -31.03 0.05
CA TRP A 43 -6.36 -30.12 -0.70
C TRP A 43 -7.10 -28.91 -1.30
N CYS A 44 -8.38 -29.03 -1.64
CA CYS A 44 -9.17 -27.89 -2.14
C CYS A 44 -9.36 -26.82 -1.06
N LEU A 45 -9.57 -27.21 0.21
CA LEU A 45 -9.63 -26.27 1.33
C LEU A 45 -8.28 -25.59 1.52
N HIS A 46 -7.19 -26.36 1.48
CA HIS A 46 -5.85 -25.84 1.66
C HIS A 46 -5.41 -24.87 0.55
N LEU A 47 -5.81 -25.10 -0.71
CA LEU A 47 -5.60 -24.13 -1.79
C LEU A 47 -6.35 -22.82 -1.54
N LEU A 48 -7.58 -22.86 -1.05
CA LEU A 48 -8.34 -21.65 -0.68
C LEU A 48 -7.71 -20.92 0.52
N LEU A 49 -7.21 -21.67 1.51
CA LEU A 49 -6.48 -21.10 2.65
C LEU A 49 -5.17 -20.44 2.20
N LEU A 50 -4.39 -21.10 1.33
CA LEU A 50 -3.18 -20.53 0.74
C LEU A 50 -3.53 -19.25 -0.05
N LEU A 51 -4.55 -19.29 -0.92
CA LEU A 51 -5.04 -18.10 -1.63
C LEU A 51 -5.32 -16.93 -0.68
N ALA A 52 -6.06 -17.18 0.41
CA ALA A 52 -6.42 -16.16 1.39
C ALA A 52 -5.18 -15.60 2.11
N LEU A 53 -4.30 -16.47 2.61
CA LEU A 53 -3.10 -16.07 3.34
C LEU A 53 -2.06 -15.37 2.46
N ARG A 54 -1.92 -15.79 1.19
CA ARG A 54 -1.04 -15.15 0.21
C ARG A 54 -1.55 -13.75 -0.14
N SER A 55 -2.85 -13.61 -0.34
CA SER A 55 -3.50 -12.31 -0.57
C SER A 55 -3.35 -11.40 0.65
N LEU A 56 -3.51 -11.95 1.85
CA LEU A 56 -3.29 -11.25 3.11
C LEU A 56 -1.83 -10.78 3.25
N THR A 57 -0.85 -11.60 2.85
CA THR A 57 0.57 -11.24 2.89
C THR A 57 0.86 -10.01 2.03
N HIS A 58 0.35 -9.98 0.80
CA HIS A 58 0.48 -8.83 -0.09
C HIS A 58 -0.20 -7.59 0.49
N GLN A 59 -1.41 -7.72 1.03
CA GLN A 59 -2.14 -6.61 1.65
C GLN A 59 -1.43 -6.09 2.91
N LEU A 60 -0.91 -6.96 3.78
CA LEU A 60 -0.20 -6.55 5.00
C LEU A 60 1.11 -5.82 4.66
N TRP A 61 1.87 -6.31 3.67
CA TRP A 61 3.04 -5.61 3.17
C TRP A 61 2.68 -4.25 2.56
N PHE A 62 1.60 -4.19 1.78
CA PHE A 62 1.11 -2.93 1.22
C PHE A 62 0.71 -1.95 2.33
N SER A 63 -0.02 -2.42 3.35
CA SER A 63 -0.37 -1.64 4.52
C SER A 63 0.88 -1.12 5.22
N TYR A 64 1.86 -1.98 5.52
CA TYR A 64 3.14 -1.59 6.12
C TYR A 64 3.86 -0.52 5.29
N ALA A 65 4.00 -0.72 3.98
CA ALA A 65 4.68 0.22 3.09
C ALA A 65 4.04 1.62 3.14
N ASN A 66 2.71 1.68 3.29
CA ASN A 66 1.93 2.92 3.35
C ASN A 66 1.73 3.47 4.77
N MET A 67 2.21 2.80 5.83
CA MET A 67 2.26 3.35 7.19
C MET A 67 3.42 4.37 7.27
N LEU A 68 3.26 5.52 6.61
CA LEU A 68 4.30 6.54 6.45
C LEU A 68 4.87 7.07 7.77
N PHE A 69 4.11 6.96 8.86
CA PHE A 69 4.57 7.27 10.20
C PHE A 69 5.67 6.34 10.72
N PHE A 70 5.81 5.15 10.14
CA PHE A 70 6.94 4.23 10.34
C PHE A 70 7.92 4.26 9.16
N THR A 71 7.43 4.34 7.93
CA THR A 71 8.23 3.98 6.74
C THR A 71 8.82 5.16 5.99
N ARG A 72 8.28 6.39 6.13
CA ARG A 72 8.63 7.53 5.24
C ARG A 72 10.13 7.77 5.11
N ARG A 73 10.88 7.68 6.22
CA ARG A 73 12.32 7.93 6.26
C ARG A 73 13.16 6.87 5.54
N ARG A 74 12.61 5.68 5.29
CA ARG A 74 13.32 4.55 4.69
C ARG A 74 12.85 4.27 3.27
N ARG A 75 12.12 5.20 2.65
CA ARG A 75 11.65 5.03 1.28
C ARG A 75 12.81 5.18 0.30
N VAL A 76 12.86 4.29 -0.69
CA VAL A 76 13.94 4.30 -1.69
C VAL A 76 13.64 5.33 -2.76
N VAL A 77 12.49 5.18 -3.43
CA VAL A 77 11.93 6.11 -4.40
C VAL A 77 11.03 7.12 -3.65
N PRO A 78 11.37 8.42 -3.67
CA PRO A 78 10.66 9.43 -2.88
C PRO A 78 9.27 9.76 -3.45
N ASP A 79 9.04 9.49 -4.74
CA ASP A 79 7.80 9.85 -5.43
C ASP A 79 6.58 9.10 -4.91
N GLY A 80 5.41 9.73 -5.06
CA GLY A 80 4.11 9.11 -4.77
C GLY A 80 3.69 8.17 -5.89
N VAL A 81 2.78 7.25 -5.58
CA VAL A 81 2.16 6.39 -6.60
C VAL A 81 0.94 7.12 -7.16
N ASP A 82 0.88 7.25 -8.48
CA ASP A 82 -0.23 7.95 -9.15
C ASP A 82 -1.39 7.00 -9.49
N PHE A 83 -2.51 7.57 -9.92
CA PHE A 83 -3.69 6.79 -10.31
C PHE A 83 -3.42 5.87 -11.51
N LYS A 84 -2.56 6.29 -12.45
CA LYS A 84 -2.23 5.47 -13.63
C LYS A 84 -1.54 4.17 -13.23
N GLN A 85 -0.55 4.24 -12.34
CA GLN A 85 0.11 3.06 -11.81
C GLN A 85 -0.86 2.20 -11.00
N ILE A 86 -1.71 2.83 -10.16
CA ILE A 86 -2.71 2.10 -9.38
C ILE A 86 -3.65 1.28 -10.27
N ASP A 87 -4.17 1.91 -11.32
CA ASP A 87 -5.07 1.28 -12.29
C ASP A 87 -4.36 0.19 -13.09
N ALA A 88 -3.10 0.44 -13.49
CA ALA A 88 -2.30 -0.52 -14.23
C ALA A 88 -2.08 -1.81 -13.44
N GLU A 89 -1.82 -1.70 -12.14
CA GLU A 89 -1.57 -2.80 -11.20
C GLU A 89 -2.85 -3.38 -10.56
N TRP A 90 -4.04 -2.95 -10.99
CA TRP A 90 -5.31 -3.35 -10.36
C TRP A 90 -5.48 -4.87 -10.26
N ASP A 91 -5.11 -5.58 -11.33
CA ASP A 91 -5.23 -7.03 -11.46
C ASP A 91 -3.95 -7.81 -11.10
N TRP A 92 -3.16 -7.31 -10.13
CA TRP A 92 -1.97 -8.00 -9.62
C TRP A 92 -2.24 -9.44 -9.15
N ASP A 93 -3.45 -9.70 -8.67
CA ASP A 93 -3.91 -10.99 -8.14
C ASP A 93 -4.08 -12.06 -9.23
N ASN A 94 -3.98 -11.71 -10.52
CA ASN A 94 -3.96 -12.67 -11.62
C ASN A 94 -2.85 -13.72 -11.46
N MET A 95 -1.69 -13.34 -10.91
CA MET A 95 -0.62 -14.29 -10.59
C MET A 95 -1.09 -15.35 -9.58
N VAL A 96 -1.78 -14.92 -8.52
CA VAL A 96 -2.27 -15.80 -7.45
C VAL A 96 -3.42 -16.68 -7.94
N ILE A 97 -4.31 -16.14 -8.79
CA ILE A 97 -5.35 -16.92 -9.49
C ILE A 97 -4.70 -18.04 -10.29
N MET A 98 -3.75 -17.71 -11.16
CA MET A 98 -3.08 -18.69 -12.02
C MET A 98 -2.40 -19.78 -11.20
N GLN A 99 -1.63 -19.41 -10.18
CA GLN A 99 -0.91 -20.36 -9.35
C GLN A 99 -1.85 -21.26 -8.55
N THR A 100 -3.00 -20.74 -8.12
CA THR A 100 -4.05 -21.54 -7.47
C THR A 100 -4.63 -22.56 -8.45
N LEU A 101 -4.90 -22.17 -9.71
CA LEU A 101 -5.38 -23.08 -10.75
C LEU A 101 -4.35 -24.15 -11.13
N LEU A 102 -3.07 -23.77 -11.25
CA LEU A 102 -1.96 -24.71 -11.46
C LEU A 102 -1.84 -25.69 -10.28
N GLY A 103 -1.99 -25.20 -9.04
CA GLY A 103 -2.07 -26.02 -7.84
C GLY A 103 -3.25 -26.98 -7.87
N ALA A 104 -4.43 -26.52 -8.29
CA ALA A 104 -5.63 -27.34 -8.45
C ALA A 104 -5.41 -28.48 -9.48
N MET A 105 -4.71 -28.20 -10.58
CA MET A 105 -4.31 -29.22 -11.55
C MET A 105 -3.31 -30.20 -10.96
N ALA A 106 -2.31 -29.72 -10.19
CA ALA A 106 -1.31 -30.57 -9.55
C ALA A 106 -1.95 -31.56 -8.56
N ILE A 107 -2.83 -31.10 -7.67
CA ILE A 107 -3.51 -31.97 -6.69
C ILE A 107 -4.51 -32.94 -7.32
N SER A 108 -4.91 -32.70 -8.58
CA SER A 108 -5.78 -33.60 -9.33
C SER A 108 -4.99 -34.71 -10.03
N SER A 109 -3.66 -34.63 -10.03
CA SER A 109 -2.78 -35.67 -10.58
C SER A 109 -2.67 -36.84 -9.60
N PRO A 110 -2.72 -38.11 -10.08
CA PRO A 110 -2.46 -39.28 -9.23
C PRO A 110 -1.06 -39.31 -8.60
N LEU A 111 -0.13 -38.51 -9.12
CA LEU A 111 1.23 -38.41 -8.61
C LEU A 111 1.36 -37.48 -7.39
N PHE A 112 0.31 -36.71 -7.08
CA PHE A 112 0.33 -35.79 -5.94
C PHE A 112 -0.20 -36.50 -4.69
N PRO A 113 0.58 -36.56 -3.60
CA PRO A 113 0.21 -37.33 -2.42
C PRO A 113 -1.05 -36.79 -1.76
N ALA A 114 -1.84 -37.69 -1.17
CA ALA A 114 -2.96 -37.27 -0.34
C ALA A 114 -2.44 -36.52 0.90
N MET A 115 -3.24 -35.58 1.41
CA MET A 115 -2.80 -34.79 2.58
C MET A 115 -2.55 -35.68 3.81
N SER A 116 -3.35 -36.74 3.97
CA SER A 116 -3.19 -37.75 5.03
C SER A 116 -1.88 -38.55 4.95
N GLU A 117 -1.22 -38.57 3.79
CA GLU A 117 0.05 -39.26 3.58
C GLU A 117 1.26 -38.38 3.90
N LEU A 118 1.05 -37.07 4.07
CA LEU A 118 2.14 -36.12 4.33
C LEU A 118 2.34 -35.90 5.83
N PRO A 119 3.59 -35.94 6.32
CA PRO A 119 3.88 -35.47 7.65
C PRO A 119 3.61 -33.95 7.75
N ALA A 120 3.22 -33.50 8.94
CA ALA A 120 3.08 -32.07 9.21
C ALA A 120 4.43 -31.33 9.05
N TRP A 121 5.54 -31.99 9.39
CA TRP A 121 6.89 -31.42 9.36
C TRP A 121 7.95 -32.49 9.06
N ASP A 122 8.86 -32.21 8.13
CA ASP A 122 10.08 -33.01 7.89
C ASP A 122 11.28 -32.09 7.61
N PRO A 123 12.30 -32.03 8.49
CA PRO A 123 13.45 -31.15 8.30
C PRO A 123 14.31 -31.51 7.08
N ARG A 124 14.29 -32.76 6.61
CA ARG A 124 15.01 -33.18 5.40
C ARG A 124 14.46 -32.46 4.17
N GLY A 125 13.13 -32.29 4.11
CA GLY A 125 12.45 -31.56 3.06
C GLY A 125 12.91 -30.11 2.95
N TRP A 126 13.08 -29.44 4.10
CA TRP A 126 13.60 -28.08 4.15
C TRP A 126 15.05 -27.98 3.67
N ALA A 127 15.90 -28.94 4.02
CA ALA A 127 17.28 -28.97 3.53
C ALA A 127 17.35 -29.18 2.01
N VAL A 128 16.55 -30.12 1.47
CA VAL A 128 16.45 -30.35 0.02
C VAL A 128 15.89 -29.13 -0.69
N ALA A 129 14.80 -28.54 -0.18
CA ALA A 129 14.21 -27.35 -0.76
C ALA A 129 15.18 -26.17 -0.79
N LEU A 130 15.92 -25.92 0.30
CA LEU A 130 16.95 -24.87 0.33
C LEU A 130 18.04 -25.13 -0.71
N LEU A 131 18.55 -26.36 -0.80
CA LEU A 131 19.58 -26.73 -1.78
C LEU A 131 19.09 -26.51 -3.21
N VAL A 132 17.88 -26.98 -3.54
CA VAL A 132 17.27 -26.81 -4.87
C VAL A 132 16.97 -25.34 -5.15
N HIS A 133 16.54 -24.57 -4.15
CA HIS A 133 16.32 -23.13 -4.30
C HIS A 133 17.61 -22.42 -4.71
N VAL A 134 18.70 -22.67 -3.99
CA VAL A 134 20.00 -22.05 -4.27
C VAL A 134 20.58 -22.55 -5.60
N ALA A 135 20.55 -23.86 -5.87
CA ALA A 135 21.21 -24.43 -7.04
C ALA A 135 20.39 -24.33 -8.34
N VAL A 136 19.06 -24.21 -8.26
CA VAL A 136 18.16 -24.27 -9.42
C VAL A 136 17.32 -23.00 -9.53
N SER A 137 16.52 -22.66 -8.51
CA SER A 137 15.56 -21.55 -8.61
C SER A 137 16.23 -20.20 -8.78
N GLU A 138 17.25 -19.89 -7.98
CA GLU A 138 17.98 -18.62 -8.07
C GLU A 138 18.68 -18.42 -9.43
N PRO A 139 19.58 -19.32 -9.89
CA PRO A 139 20.25 -19.14 -11.17
C PRO A 139 19.27 -19.21 -12.35
N GLY A 140 18.29 -20.12 -12.29
CA GLY A 140 17.27 -20.27 -13.33
C GLY A 140 16.41 -19.03 -13.49
N PHE A 141 15.89 -18.49 -12.38
CA PHE A 141 15.13 -17.24 -12.40
C PHE A 141 16.00 -16.07 -12.86
N ARG A 142 17.21 -15.91 -12.33
CA ARG A 142 18.11 -14.81 -12.68
C ARG A 142 18.43 -14.81 -14.18
N TRP A 143 18.64 -15.98 -14.77
CA TRP A 143 18.84 -16.12 -16.21
C TRP A 143 17.58 -15.72 -17.00
N ALA A 144 16.41 -16.26 -16.62
CA ALA A 144 15.15 -15.97 -17.29
C ALA A 144 14.79 -14.48 -17.20
N HIS A 145 14.98 -13.87 -16.02
CA HIS A 145 14.77 -12.46 -15.78
C HIS A 145 15.69 -11.59 -16.66
N ARG A 146 16.99 -11.90 -16.73
CA ARG A 146 17.90 -11.20 -17.65
C ARG A 146 17.52 -11.39 -19.12
N ALA A 147 16.98 -12.56 -19.50
CA ALA A 147 16.49 -12.79 -20.86
C ALA A 147 15.24 -11.94 -21.17
N LEU A 148 14.33 -11.78 -20.20
CA LEU A 148 13.16 -10.90 -20.30
C LEU A 148 13.53 -9.42 -20.51
N HIS A 149 14.74 -9.00 -20.15
CA HIS A 149 15.27 -7.66 -20.44
C HIS A 149 15.88 -7.49 -21.85
N ARG A 150 15.85 -8.54 -22.70
CA ARG A 150 16.30 -8.45 -24.09
C ARG A 150 15.17 -7.98 -25.01
N GLY A 151 15.52 -7.18 -26.03
CA GLY A 151 14.61 -6.39 -26.89
C GLY A 151 13.17 -6.92 -27.06
N PRO A 152 12.92 -8.01 -27.82
CA PRO A 152 11.56 -8.49 -28.08
C PRO A 152 10.83 -9.00 -26.84
N LEU A 153 11.54 -9.66 -25.92
CA LEU A 153 10.94 -10.17 -24.68
C LEU A 153 10.58 -9.04 -23.72
N PHE A 154 11.42 -8.00 -23.68
CA PHE A 154 11.14 -6.83 -22.86
C PHE A 154 9.88 -6.13 -23.32
N SER A 155 9.80 -5.76 -24.61
CA SER A 155 8.65 -5.00 -25.11
C SER A 155 7.34 -5.76 -24.95
N GLN A 156 7.34 -7.08 -25.17
CA GLN A 156 6.12 -7.91 -25.16
C GLN A 156 5.69 -8.38 -23.77
N TYR A 157 6.66 -8.66 -22.88
CA TYR A 157 6.36 -9.30 -21.60
C TYR A 157 6.74 -8.44 -20.40
N HIS A 158 7.93 -7.86 -20.36
CA HIS A 158 8.45 -7.26 -19.14
C HIS A 158 8.27 -5.73 -19.02
N SER A 159 7.98 -5.05 -20.13
CA SER A 159 7.83 -3.59 -20.19
C SER A 159 6.70 -3.09 -19.30
N LYS A 160 5.60 -3.85 -19.22
CA LYS A 160 4.44 -3.57 -18.37
C LYS A 160 4.80 -3.68 -16.89
N HIS A 161 5.56 -4.70 -16.48
CA HIS A 161 6.06 -4.80 -15.11
C HIS A 161 6.92 -3.59 -14.72
N HIS A 162 7.77 -3.13 -15.67
CA HIS A 162 8.62 -1.94 -15.51
C HIS A 162 7.92 -0.60 -15.73
N SER A 163 6.62 -0.58 -16.07
CA SER A 163 5.86 0.67 -16.18
C SER A 163 5.46 1.23 -14.82
N SER A 164 5.73 0.51 -13.73
CA SER A 164 5.54 0.93 -12.35
C SER A 164 6.82 1.56 -11.79
N PRO A 165 6.98 2.89 -11.86
CA PRO A 165 8.22 3.56 -11.41
C PRO A 165 8.44 3.46 -9.90
N VAL A 166 7.36 3.43 -9.11
CA VAL A 166 7.42 3.31 -7.65
C VAL A 166 6.98 1.91 -7.27
N THR A 167 7.91 1.00 -7.02
CA THR A 167 7.56 -0.39 -6.66
C THR A 167 6.64 -0.42 -5.43
N GLN A 168 5.63 -1.29 -5.46
CA GLN A 168 4.77 -1.61 -4.32
C GLN A 168 4.74 -3.14 -4.14
N PRO A 169 4.37 -3.65 -2.95
CA PRO A 169 4.21 -5.10 -2.76
C PRO A 169 3.26 -5.76 -3.76
N LEU A 170 2.31 -5.02 -4.34
CA LEU A 170 1.44 -5.54 -5.40
C LEU A 170 2.12 -5.59 -6.78
N THR A 171 3.09 -4.70 -7.03
CA THR A 171 3.96 -4.75 -8.21
C THR A 171 4.71 -6.09 -8.29
N SER A 172 4.98 -6.75 -7.16
CA SER A 172 5.66 -8.06 -7.16
C SER A 172 4.85 -9.18 -7.80
N ALA A 173 3.53 -9.00 -7.95
CA ALA A 173 2.63 -9.94 -8.59
C ALA A 173 2.04 -9.37 -9.90
N TYR A 174 2.40 -8.14 -10.25
CA TYR A 174 1.96 -7.48 -11.45
C TYR A 174 2.87 -7.85 -12.63
N GLY A 175 2.33 -8.60 -13.60
CA GLY A 175 3.05 -8.98 -14.80
C GLY A 175 2.16 -9.69 -15.81
N THR A 176 2.80 -10.22 -16.85
CA THR A 176 2.20 -11.08 -17.86
C THR A 176 2.08 -12.53 -17.37
N PRO A 177 1.23 -13.34 -18.02
CA PRO A 177 1.20 -14.79 -17.77
C PRO A 177 2.57 -15.46 -17.91
N LEU A 178 3.39 -15.07 -18.90
CA LEU A 178 4.72 -15.65 -19.08
C LEU A 178 5.63 -15.41 -17.86
N GLU A 179 5.71 -14.16 -17.39
CA GLU A 179 6.48 -13.82 -16.19
C GLU A 179 5.98 -14.57 -14.96
N SER A 180 4.65 -14.68 -14.83
CA SER A 180 4.01 -15.40 -13.73
C SER A 180 4.33 -16.90 -13.79
N LEU A 181 4.43 -17.50 -14.98
CA LEU A 181 4.83 -18.90 -15.13
C LEU A 181 6.30 -19.11 -14.74
N VAL A 182 7.20 -18.21 -15.16
CA VAL A 182 8.61 -18.24 -14.75
C VAL A 182 8.74 -18.17 -13.22
N LEU A 183 8.01 -17.26 -12.57
CA LEU A 183 7.96 -17.17 -11.12
C LEU A 183 7.38 -18.43 -10.47
N THR A 184 6.34 -19.01 -11.07
CA THR A 184 5.72 -20.24 -10.57
C THR A 184 6.69 -21.41 -10.61
N LEU A 185 7.46 -21.55 -11.69
CA LEU A 185 8.49 -22.59 -11.81
C LEU A 185 9.59 -22.40 -10.76
N ALA A 186 10.06 -21.17 -10.55
CA ALA A 186 11.06 -20.88 -9.53
C ALA A 186 10.57 -21.19 -8.10
N MET A 187 9.28 -20.93 -7.82
CA MET A 187 8.65 -21.27 -6.54
C MET A 187 8.39 -22.78 -6.39
N ALA A 188 8.00 -23.46 -7.47
CA ALA A 188 7.61 -24.88 -7.44
C ALA A 188 8.81 -25.83 -7.42
N ALA A 189 9.95 -25.48 -8.02
CA ALA A 189 11.11 -26.37 -8.10
C ALA A 189 11.62 -26.89 -6.73
N PRO A 190 11.78 -26.04 -5.68
CA PRO A 190 12.18 -26.50 -4.34
C PRO A 190 11.19 -27.48 -3.72
N LEU A 191 9.89 -27.22 -3.91
CA LEU A 191 8.82 -28.11 -3.45
C LEU A 191 8.89 -29.44 -4.20
N ALA A 192 8.92 -29.42 -5.53
CA ALA A 192 9.02 -30.61 -6.35
C ALA A 192 10.25 -31.45 -5.96
N GLY A 193 11.41 -30.83 -5.75
CA GLY A 193 12.62 -31.52 -5.29
C GLY A 193 12.44 -32.23 -3.95
N ALA A 194 11.83 -31.57 -2.96
CA ALA A 194 11.59 -32.18 -1.66
C ALA A 194 10.56 -33.34 -1.72
N PHE A 195 9.49 -33.18 -2.50
CA PHE A 195 8.47 -34.22 -2.68
C PHE A 195 9.03 -35.43 -3.45
N LEU A 196 9.81 -35.21 -4.52
CA LEU A 196 10.48 -36.28 -5.28
C LEU A 196 11.54 -37.01 -4.43
N ALA A 197 12.16 -36.33 -3.48
CA ALA A 197 13.07 -36.94 -2.51
C ALA A 197 12.35 -37.69 -1.37
N GLY A 198 11.01 -37.79 -1.39
CA GLY A 198 10.23 -38.44 -0.34
C GLY A 198 10.23 -37.70 1.00
N ALA A 199 10.57 -36.42 1.01
CA ALA A 199 10.68 -35.57 2.21
C ALA A 199 9.71 -34.39 2.19
N GLY A 200 8.65 -34.45 1.37
CA GLY A 200 7.58 -33.46 1.34
C GLY A 200 6.82 -33.40 2.67
N SER A 201 6.40 -32.22 3.09
CA SER A 201 5.59 -32.02 4.29
C SER A 201 4.63 -30.85 4.12
N VAL A 202 3.52 -30.85 4.88
CA VAL A 202 2.54 -29.75 4.86
C VAL A 202 3.19 -28.43 5.31
N GLY A 203 4.03 -28.49 6.35
CA GLY A 203 4.78 -27.34 6.86
C GLY A 203 5.74 -26.74 5.84
N LEU A 204 6.44 -27.58 5.05
CA LEU A 204 7.29 -27.11 3.95
C LEU A 204 6.48 -26.41 2.86
N LEU A 205 5.36 -27.01 2.44
CA LEU A 205 4.51 -26.43 1.40
C LEU A 205 4.02 -25.02 1.79
N TYR A 206 3.43 -24.89 2.98
CA TYR A 206 2.96 -23.62 3.50
C TYR A 206 4.12 -22.64 3.70
N GLY A 207 5.14 -23.06 4.45
CA GLY A 207 6.25 -22.20 4.85
C GLY A 207 7.05 -21.67 3.67
N HIS A 208 7.34 -22.51 2.66
CA HIS A 208 8.06 -22.08 1.45
C HIS A 208 7.26 -21.10 0.61
N ILE A 209 5.97 -21.36 0.36
CA ILE A 209 5.10 -20.45 -0.42
C ILE A 209 5.00 -19.09 0.29
N PHE A 210 4.82 -19.08 1.61
CA PHE A 210 4.78 -17.82 2.37
C PHE A 210 6.12 -17.10 2.38
N ALA A 211 7.23 -17.81 2.58
CA ALA A 211 8.55 -17.20 2.55
C ALA A 211 8.82 -16.58 1.17
N PHE A 212 8.44 -17.25 0.09
CA PHE A 212 8.58 -16.75 -1.28
C PHE A 212 7.80 -15.44 -1.48
N ASP A 213 6.50 -15.43 -1.17
CA ASP A 213 5.65 -14.24 -1.30
C ASP A 213 6.12 -13.10 -0.37
N TYR A 214 6.53 -13.44 0.86
CA TYR A 214 7.02 -12.47 1.84
C TYR A 214 8.29 -11.78 1.35
N LEU A 215 9.27 -12.53 0.86
CA LEU A 215 10.53 -11.98 0.35
C LEU A 215 10.30 -11.16 -0.93
N ARG A 216 9.41 -11.61 -1.82
CA ARG A 216 8.97 -10.84 -3.00
C ARG A 216 8.34 -9.51 -2.55
N CYS A 217 7.31 -9.54 -1.71
CA CYS A 217 6.64 -8.34 -1.22
C CYS A 217 7.60 -7.38 -0.50
N MET A 218 8.54 -7.92 0.29
CA MET A 218 9.59 -7.15 0.95
C MET A 218 10.41 -6.38 -0.08
N GLY A 219 10.94 -7.06 -1.11
CA GLY A 219 11.74 -6.43 -2.15
C GLY A 219 11.03 -5.31 -2.89
N TYR A 220 9.76 -5.51 -3.24
CA TYR A 220 9.00 -4.50 -3.97
C TYR A 220 8.38 -3.42 -3.05
N SER A 221 8.58 -3.49 -1.73
CA SER A 221 7.91 -2.60 -0.78
C SER A 221 8.27 -1.12 -0.91
N ASN A 222 9.37 -0.78 -1.61
CA ASN A 222 9.94 0.57 -1.66
C ASN A 222 10.28 1.13 -0.25
N VAL A 223 10.47 0.25 0.74
CA VAL A 223 10.82 0.63 2.11
C VAL A 223 11.98 -0.22 2.57
N GLU A 224 13.13 0.38 2.85
CA GLU A 224 14.29 -0.35 3.34
C GLU A 224 14.05 -0.89 4.76
N VAL A 225 13.93 -2.21 4.87
CA VAL A 225 13.69 -2.93 6.12
C VAL A 225 14.94 -3.61 6.65
N ILE A 226 15.94 -3.87 5.81
CA ILE A 226 17.20 -4.49 6.20
C ILE A 226 18.17 -3.39 6.59
N SER A 227 18.68 -3.44 7.83
CA SER A 227 19.62 -2.42 8.30
C SER A 227 21.00 -2.59 7.67
N HIS A 228 21.61 -1.49 7.21
CA HIS A 228 23.02 -1.49 6.78
C HIS A 228 23.99 -1.96 7.87
N ARG A 229 23.60 -1.87 9.15
CA ARG A 229 24.39 -2.39 10.28
C ARG A 229 24.47 -3.91 10.25
N ALA A 230 23.43 -4.60 9.78
CA ALA A 230 23.43 -6.05 9.62
C ALA A 230 24.47 -6.48 8.57
N PHE A 231 24.55 -5.79 7.44
CA PHE A 231 25.57 -6.04 6.42
C PHE A 231 26.98 -5.65 6.87
N ARG A 232 27.13 -4.67 7.78
CA ARG A 232 28.43 -4.37 8.39
C ARG A 232 28.86 -5.47 9.36
N ALA A 233 27.94 -6.01 10.15
CA ALA A 233 28.22 -7.07 11.12
C ALA A 233 28.46 -8.43 10.42
N PHE A 234 27.70 -8.72 9.37
CA PHE A 234 27.76 -9.95 8.60
C PHE A 234 27.84 -9.63 7.09
N PRO A 235 29.04 -9.36 6.55
CA PRO A 235 29.21 -8.93 5.15
C PRO A 235 28.65 -9.90 4.11
N LEU A 236 28.69 -11.21 4.38
CA LEU A 236 28.16 -12.22 3.46
C LEU A 236 26.64 -12.14 3.29
N LEU A 237 25.90 -11.62 4.28
CA LEU A 237 24.44 -11.55 4.26
C LEU A 237 23.94 -10.74 3.05
N ARG A 238 24.69 -9.72 2.60
CA ARG A 238 24.32 -8.89 1.44
C ARG A 238 24.30 -9.64 0.11
N TYR A 239 24.84 -10.86 0.07
CA TYR A 239 24.80 -11.75 -1.09
C TYR A 239 23.79 -12.88 -0.95
N LEU A 240 23.30 -13.14 0.27
CA LEU A 240 22.31 -14.18 0.56
C LEU A 240 20.87 -13.66 0.50
N ILE A 241 20.66 -12.35 0.66
CA ILE A 241 19.34 -11.73 0.58
C ILE A 241 19.46 -10.33 -0.01
N TYR A 242 18.66 -10.03 -1.03
CA TYR A 242 18.55 -8.68 -1.58
C TYR A 242 17.88 -7.75 -0.56
N THR A 243 17.92 -6.45 -0.83
CA THR A 243 17.09 -5.49 -0.08
C THR A 243 16.08 -4.80 -1.00
N PRO A 244 15.08 -4.11 -0.43
CA PRO A 244 14.15 -3.32 -1.24
C PRO A 244 14.87 -2.26 -2.08
N THR A 245 15.96 -1.68 -1.54
CA THR A 245 16.82 -0.77 -2.31
C THR A 245 17.47 -1.43 -3.52
N TYR A 246 17.98 -2.66 -3.37
CA TYR A 246 18.59 -3.41 -4.45
C TYR A 246 17.62 -3.64 -5.61
N LEU A 247 16.36 -3.98 -5.28
CA LEU A 247 15.32 -4.23 -6.27
C LEU A 247 14.72 -2.95 -6.86
N SER A 248 14.54 -1.89 -6.07
CA SER A 248 14.07 -0.61 -6.62
C SER A 248 15.09 -0.02 -7.61
N LEU A 249 16.40 -0.20 -7.40
CA LEU A 249 17.42 0.18 -8.38
C LEU A 249 17.28 -0.58 -9.70
N HIS A 250 16.96 -1.88 -9.64
CA HIS A 250 16.66 -2.67 -10.85
C HIS A 250 15.52 -2.05 -11.66
N HIS A 251 14.43 -1.62 -11.00
CA HIS A 251 13.30 -0.98 -11.69
C HIS A 251 13.64 0.38 -12.30
N GLN A 252 14.59 1.10 -11.72
CA GLN A 252 15.03 2.40 -12.21
C GLN A 252 15.96 2.28 -13.42
N GLU A 253 16.96 1.39 -13.37
CA GLU A 253 18.04 1.34 -14.36
C GLU A 253 17.94 0.16 -15.34
N LYS A 254 17.26 -0.93 -14.96
CA LYS A 254 16.84 -2.07 -15.79
C LYS A 254 17.95 -2.96 -16.35
N ASP A 255 19.22 -2.65 -16.15
CA ASP A 255 20.36 -3.37 -16.72
C ASP A 255 21.20 -4.18 -15.70
N SER A 256 20.80 -4.14 -14.43
CA SER A 256 21.52 -4.72 -13.29
C SER A 256 20.57 -5.35 -12.27
N ASN A 257 21.08 -6.08 -11.29
CA ASN A 257 20.33 -6.63 -10.14
C ASN A 257 19.16 -7.58 -10.54
N PHE A 258 19.44 -8.69 -11.20
CA PHE A 258 18.43 -9.61 -11.74
C PHE A 258 18.06 -10.80 -10.82
N CYS A 259 18.71 -10.97 -9.67
CA CYS A 259 18.51 -12.13 -8.78
C CYS A 259 17.05 -12.31 -8.32
N LEU A 260 16.69 -13.55 -7.95
CA LEU A 260 15.38 -13.82 -7.35
C LEU A 260 15.33 -13.37 -5.90
N PHE A 261 16.26 -13.83 -5.05
CA PHE A 261 16.46 -13.32 -3.70
C PHE A 261 17.93 -13.14 -3.34
N MET A 262 18.86 -13.83 -4.02
CA MET A 262 20.28 -13.88 -3.64
C MET A 262 21.18 -13.08 -4.59
N PRO A 263 21.69 -11.89 -4.19
CA PRO A 263 22.62 -11.11 -5.01
C PRO A 263 23.93 -11.83 -5.38
N LEU A 264 24.24 -12.96 -4.72
CA LEU A 264 25.34 -13.85 -5.10
C LEU A 264 25.34 -14.18 -6.60
N PHE A 265 24.18 -14.46 -7.20
CA PHE A 265 24.10 -14.84 -8.61
C PHE A 265 24.27 -13.66 -9.57
N ASP A 266 23.95 -12.45 -9.13
CA ASP A 266 24.31 -11.24 -9.87
C ASP A 266 25.80 -10.94 -9.76
N LEU A 267 26.42 -11.21 -8.60
CA LEU A 267 27.86 -11.06 -8.42
C LEU A 267 28.62 -11.99 -9.36
N LEU A 268 28.26 -13.28 -9.36
CA LEU A 268 28.83 -14.28 -10.28
C LEU A 268 28.56 -13.93 -11.75
N GLY A 269 27.40 -13.33 -12.03
CA GLY A 269 27.01 -12.91 -13.37
C GLY A 269 27.52 -11.54 -13.81
N GLY A 270 28.28 -10.82 -12.96
CA GLY A 270 28.80 -9.48 -13.23
C GLY A 270 27.73 -8.40 -13.41
N THR A 271 26.56 -8.55 -12.78
CA THR A 271 25.40 -7.66 -12.96
C THR A 271 24.96 -6.94 -11.68
N VAL A 272 25.80 -6.89 -10.64
CA VAL A 272 25.52 -6.10 -9.44
C VAL A 272 25.67 -4.62 -9.76
N HIS A 273 24.64 -3.83 -9.47
CA HIS A 273 24.72 -2.38 -9.59
C HIS A 273 25.73 -1.81 -8.57
N PRO A 274 26.69 -0.95 -8.99
CA PRO A 274 27.77 -0.48 -8.12
C PRO A 274 27.28 0.30 -6.90
N ARG A 275 26.13 0.98 -7.00
CA ARG A 275 25.57 1.79 -5.90
C ARG A 275 24.62 1.02 -4.96
N SER A 276 24.38 -0.27 -5.19
CA SER A 276 23.37 -1.04 -4.44
C SER A 276 23.51 -0.91 -2.92
N TRP A 277 24.71 -1.14 -2.38
CA TRP A 277 24.93 -1.12 -0.93
C TRP A 277 25.14 0.28 -0.37
N GLU A 278 25.67 1.21 -1.19
CA GLU A 278 25.81 2.61 -0.79
C GLU A 278 24.43 3.25 -0.64
N LEU A 279 23.57 3.14 -1.65
CA LEU A 279 22.21 3.67 -1.61
C LEU A 279 21.41 3.04 -0.47
N GLN A 280 21.54 1.72 -0.25
CA GLN A 280 20.87 1.03 0.86
C GLN A 280 21.26 1.63 2.21
N LYS A 281 22.54 1.97 2.39
CA LYS A 281 23.03 2.64 3.60
C LYS A 281 22.47 4.06 3.73
N GLU A 282 22.42 4.83 2.64
CA GLU A 282 21.88 6.19 2.64
C GLU A 282 20.39 6.21 2.98
N VAL A 283 19.60 5.34 2.35
CA VAL A 283 18.17 5.15 2.64
C VAL A 283 17.97 4.68 4.08
N GLY A 284 18.74 3.69 4.53
CA GLY A 284 18.69 3.19 5.91
C GLY A 284 19.08 4.22 6.97
N GLN A 285 19.82 5.26 6.60
CA GLN A 285 20.17 6.40 7.46
C GLN A 285 19.15 7.55 7.36
N GLY A 286 18.16 7.45 6.48
CA GLY A 286 17.16 8.48 6.25
C GLY A 286 17.68 9.70 5.51
N LYS A 287 18.78 9.58 4.76
CA LYS A 287 19.33 10.70 3.98
C LYS A 287 18.41 11.15 2.85
N ASN A 288 17.50 10.28 2.40
CA ASN A 288 16.50 10.59 1.38
C ASN A 288 15.23 11.26 1.97
N ASP A 289 15.12 11.43 3.30
CA ASP A 289 13.97 12.10 3.91
C ASP A 289 14.01 13.60 3.60
N ARG A 290 12.94 14.10 2.95
CA ARG A 290 12.78 15.52 2.65
C ARG A 290 11.82 16.17 3.64
N VAL A 291 12.16 17.39 4.07
CA VAL A 291 11.23 18.26 4.79
C VAL A 291 10.10 18.66 3.84
N PRO A 292 8.81 18.55 4.23
CA PRO A 292 7.72 18.99 3.39
C PRO A 292 7.68 20.53 3.32
N ASP A 293 7.43 21.06 2.12
CA ASP A 293 7.21 22.48 1.91
C ASP A 293 5.87 22.93 2.51
N PHE A 294 4.85 22.05 2.41
CA PHE A 294 3.50 22.31 2.86
C PHE A 294 2.95 21.12 3.67
N VAL A 295 2.29 21.42 4.78
CA VAL A 295 1.57 20.43 5.60
C VAL A 295 0.09 20.77 5.65
N PHE A 296 -0.76 19.83 5.25
CA PHE A 296 -2.20 19.87 5.48
C PHE A 296 -2.51 19.11 6.78
N LEU A 297 -2.86 19.83 7.85
CA LEU A 297 -3.14 19.25 9.16
C LEU A 297 -4.63 18.92 9.29
N ALA A 298 -4.99 17.68 8.99
CA ALA A 298 -6.33 17.12 9.04
C ALA A 298 -6.68 16.47 10.38
N HIS A 299 -7.95 16.09 10.51
CA HIS A 299 -8.46 15.21 11.56
C HIS A 299 -9.26 14.08 10.91
N VAL A 300 -9.60 13.06 11.67
CA VAL A 300 -10.39 11.93 11.16
C VAL A 300 -11.86 12.36 11.09
N VAL A 301 -12.54 12.06 9.98
CA VAL A 301 -13.94 12.47 9.81
C VAL A 301 -14.83 11.61 10.70
N ASP A 302 -14.84 10.29 10.46
CA ASP A 302 -15.58 9.27 11.21
C ASP A 302 -14.90 7.89 11.13
N VAL A 303 -15.43 6.90 11.87
CA VAL A 303 -14.89 5.52 11.91
C VAL A 303 -14.85 4.87 10.53
N VAL A 304 -15.86 5.08 9.69
CA VAL A 304 -15.95 4.47 8.35
C VAL A 304 -14.95 5.12 7.39
N SER A 305 -14.80 6.44 7.43
CA SER A 305 -13.81 7.19 6.67
C SER A 305 -12.38 6.76 7.02
N SER A 306 -12.12 6.40 8.29
CA SER A 306 -10.79 5.99 8.74
C SER A 306 -10.31 4.68 8.11
N MET A 307 -11.24 3.84 7.62
CA MET A 307 -10.92 2.60 6.90
C MET A 307 -10.57 2.84 5.42
N HIS A 308 -10.69 4.06 4.91
CA HIS A 308 -10.32 4.43 3.53
C HIS A 308 -8.90 5.00 3.40
N VAL A 309 -8.13 5.07 4.50
CA VAL A 309 -6.74 5.55 4.44
C VAL A 309 -5.85 4.58 3.64
N PRO A 310 -4.78 5.06 2.99
CA PRO A 310 -3.94 4.23 2.12
C PRO A 310 -3.39 2.96 2.78
N PHE A 311 -3.03 3.01 4.06
CA PHE A 311 -2.51 1.83 4.77
C PHE A 311 -3.57 0.86 5.29
N ALA A 312 -4.87 1.12 5.08
CA ALA A 312 -5.94 0.18 5.43
C ALA A 312 -6.20 -0.80 4.29
N PHE A 313 -6.82 -0.36 3.20
CA PHE A 313 -7.07 -1.17 2.00
C PHE A 313 -6.82 -0.36 0.74
N ARG A 314 -5.94 -0.85 -0.13
CA ARG A 314 -5.63 -0.18 -1.41
C ARG A 314 -6.89 0.08 -2.21
N ALA A 315 -7.69 -0.97 -2.43
CA ALA A 315 -8.88 -0.93 -3.27
C ALA A 315 -9.93 0.09 -2.80
N CYS A 316 -10.01 0.35 -1.49
CA CYS A 316 -10.89 1.38 -0.95
C CYS A 316 -10.26 2.77 -1.10
N SER A 317 -8.96 2.91 -0.79
CA SER A 317 -8.25 4.20 -0.82
C SER A 317 -8.03 4.77 -2.23
N SER A 318 -8.07 3.94 -3.26
CA SER A 318 -7.88 4.33 -4.66
C SER A 318 -9.16 4.78 -5.36
N GLN A 319 -10.32 4.65 -4.71
CA GLN A 319 -11.62 4.98 -5.28
C GLN A 319 -12.26 6.11 -4.46
N PRO A 320 -13.21 6.87 -5.04
CA PRO A 320 -13.98 7.84 -4.28
C PRO A 320 -14.61 7.20 -3.04
N TRP A 321 -14.65 7.98 -1.96
CA TRP A 321 -15.21 7.53 -0.69
C TRP A 321 -16.67 7.10 -0.88
N THR A 322 -17.00 5.91 -0.38
CA THR A 322 -18.37 5.39 -0.34
C THR A 322 -18.50 4.40 0.82
N THR A 323 -19.70 4.30 1.40
CA THR A 323 -19.96 3.32 2.45
C THR A 323 -20.05 1.92 1.84
N ARG A 324 -19.01 1.10 2.03
CA ARG A 324 -18.97 -0.28 1.54
C ARG A 324 -19.36 -1.26 2.62
N LEU A 325 -20.37 -2.09 2.36
CA LEU A 325 -20.82 -3.14 3.28
C LEU A 325 -19.70 -4.15 3.61
N VAL A 326 -18.76 -4.38 2.69
CA VAL A 326 -17.61 -5.26 2.90
C VAL A 326 -16.69 -4.79 4.05
N LEU A 327 -16.73 -3.51 4.42
CA LEU A 327 -15.95 -2.97 5.53
C LEU A 327 -16.67 -3.10 6.88
N LEU A 328 -17.96 -3.48 6.89
CA LEU A 328 -18.74 -3.60 8.13
C LEU A 328 -18.11 -4.58 9.14
N PRO A 329 -17.59 -5.77 8.75
CA PRO A 329 -16.93 -6.68 9.68
C PRO A 329 -15.67 -6.08 10.33
N LEU A 330 -15.06 -5.08 9.70
CA LEU A 330 -13.85 -4.42 10.21
C LEU A 330 -14.17 -3.22 11.11
N TRP A 331 -15.43 -2.80 11.18
CA TRP A 331 -15.85 -1.66 11.98
C TRP A 331 -15.51 -1.81 13.47
N PRO A 332 -15.72 -2.96 14.14
CA PRO A 332 -15.33 -3.13 15.55
C PRO A 332 -13.82 -2.94 15.76
N VAL A 333 -13.00 -3.43 14.82
CA VAL A 333 -11.55 -3.26 14.86
C VAL A 333 -11.18 -1.78 14.69
N ALA A 334 -11.80 -1.09 13.73
CA ALA A 334 -11.59 0.34 13.53
C ALA A 334 -12.02 1.18 14.75
N PHE A 335 -13.10 0.81 15.42
CA PHE A 335 -13.55 1.44 16.65
C PHE A 335 -12.53 1.25 17.79
N CYS A 336 -12.01 0.03 18.00
CA CYS A 336 -10.94 -0.22 18.96
C CYS A 336 -9.68 0.59 18.66
N ILE A 337 -9.30 0.70 17.38
CA ILE A 337 -8.18 1.53 16.94
C ILE A 337 -8.44 3.00 17.23
N MET A 338 -9.65 3.51 17.02
CA MET A 338 -10.02 4.88 17.39
C MET A 338 -9.80 5.13 18.89
N VAL A 339 -10.28 4.23 19.76
CA VAL A 339 -10.08 4.36 21.21
C VAL A 339 -8.60 4.38 21.56
N LEU A 340 -7.81 3.46 20.99
CA LEU A 340 -6.36 3.41 21.19
C LEU A 340 -5.67 4.70 20.70
N GLN A 341 -6.13 5.26 19.58
CA GLN A 341 -5.63 6.50 19.00
C GLN A 341 -5.90 7.71 19.91
N VAL A 342 -7.05 7.74 20.58
CA VAL A 342 -7.37 8.79 21.55
C VAL A 342 -6.35 8.78 22.70
N LEU A 343 -6.02 7.59 23.21
CA LEU A 343 -5.18 7.41 24.38
C LEU A 343 -3.69 7.66 24.09
N CYS A 344 -3.16 7.09 23.01
CA CYS A 344 -1.72 6.94 22.83
C CYS A 344 -1.14 7.62 21.58
N SER A 345 -2.00 8.08 20.66
CA SER A 345 -1.50 8.52 19.36
C SER A 345 -1.09 9.99 19.33
N LYS A 346 -0.12 10.29 18.46
CA LYS A 346 0.43 11.62 18.16
C LYS A 346 0.13 11.95 16.71
N THR A 347 0.16 13.24 16.34
CA THR A 347 0.04 13.65 14.94
C THR A 347 1.03 12.89 14.03
N PHE A 348 0.50 12.29 12.97
CA PHE A 348 1.27 11.42 12.08
C PHE A 348 0.94 11.65 10.60
N THR A 349 1.85 11.27 9.70
CA THR A 349 1.68 11.45 8.25
C THR A 349 0.80 10.34 7.68
N VAL A 350 -0.24 10.71 6.94
CA VAL A 350 -1.18 9.76 6.30
C VAL A 350 -0.92 9.60 4.81
N SER A 351 -0.63 10.70 4.13
CA SER A 351 -0.32 10.71 2.70
C SER A 351 0.61 11.87 2.36
N PHE A 352 1.16 11.84 1.15
CA PHE A 352 1.96 12.91 0.59
C PHE A 352 1.81 12.93 -0.92
N TYR A 353 2.16 14.05 -1.55
CA TYR A 353 2.28 14.18 -2.99
C TYR A 353 3.32 15.24 -3.33
N CYS A 354 3.89 15.15 -4.53
CA CYS A 354 4.78 16.17 -5.07
C CYS A 354 4.02 16.98 -6.12
N LEU A 355 3.94 18.29 -5.94
CA LEU A 355 3.32 19.20 -6.91
C LEU A 355 4.33 20.25 -7.32
N ARG A 356 4.68 20.29 -8.62
CA ARG A 356 5.65 21.26 -9.18
C ARG A 356 6.97 21.32 -8.38
N GLY A 357 7.49 20.15 -7.99
CA GLY A 357 8.74 20.01 -7.21
C GLY A 357 8.61 20.22 -5.70
N ALA A 358 7.51 20.81 -5.22
CA ALA A 358 7.25 20.97 -3.79
C ALA A 358 6.66 19.69 -3.18
N LEU A 359 7.13 19.34 -1.97
CA LEU A 359 6.62 18.19 -1.23
C LEU A 359 5.47 18.63 -0.31
N HIS A 360 4.30 18.05 -0.52
CA HIS A 360 3.11 18.26 0.30
C HIS A 360 2.85 17.02 1.14
N GLN A 361 2.55 17.20 2.43
CA GLN A 361 2.16 16.11 3.32
C GLN A 361 0.80 16.38 3.95
N THR A 362 0.00 15.33 4.08
CA THR A 362 -1.19 15.34 4.93
C THR A 362 -0.84 14.69 6.26
N TRP A 363 -0.91 15.49 7.32
CA TRP A 363 -0.78 15.02 8.68
C TRP A 363 -2.16 14.92 9.30
N THR A 364 -2.38 13.90 10.12
CA THR A 364 -3.65 13.71 10.80
C THR A 364 -3.45 13.78 12.29
N ILE A 365 -4.26 14.61 12.94
CA ILE A 365 -4.49 14.53 14.37
C ILE A 365 -5.41 13.33 14.60
N PRO A 366 -5.04 12.37 15.46
CA PRO A 366 -5.79 11.14 15.71
C PRO A 366 -7.05 11.40 16.54
N ARG A 367 -7.92 12.28 16.05
CA ARG A 367 -9.16 12.72 16.67
C ARG A 367 -10.26 12.74 15.63
N TYR A 368 -11.43 12.22 16.01
CA TYR A 368 -12.60 12.05 15.15
C TYR A 368 -13.51 13.25 15.27
N SER A 369 -14.28 13.60 14.23
CA SER A 369 -15.06 14.85 14.20
C SER A 369 -15.95 15.03 15.43
N PHE A 370 -16.65 13.96 15.87
CA PHE A 370 -17.53 14.04 17.05
C PHE A 370 -16.77 14.43 18.33
N GLN A 371 -15.47 14.10 18.43
CA GLN A 371 -14.64 14.38 19.59
C GLN A 371 -14.33 15.88 19.73
N TYR A 372 -14.37 16.65 18.64
CA TYR A 372 -14.21 18.11 18.69
C TYR A 372 -15.36 18.82 19.41
N PHE A 373 -16.50 18.14 19.53
CA PHE A 373 -17.70 18.65 20.19
C PHE A 373 -17.82 18.15 21.65
N ILE A 374 -16.87 17.34 22.13
CA ILE A 374 -16.81 16.87 23.52
C ILE A 374 -15.96 17.87 24.33
N PRO A 375 -16.54 18.67 25.26
CA PRO A 375 -15.80 19.77 25.90
C PRO A 375 -14.50 19.36 26.59
N PRO A 376 -14.45 18.24 27.38
CA PRO A 376 -13.20 17.78 28.00
C PRO A 376 -12.07 17.42 27.03
N MET A 377 -12.37 17.19 25.74
CA MET A 377 -11.36 16.81 24.75
C MET A 377 -10.70 18.01 24.06
N LYS A 378 -11.26 19.22 24.18
CA LYS A 378 -10.80 20.41 23.48
C LYS A 378 -9.34 20.75 23.77
N ASP A 379 -8.93 20.70 25.04
CA ASP A 379 -7.56 21.01 25.45
C ASP A 379 -6.55 20.02 24.87
N GLY A 380 -6.91 18.72 24.88
CA GLY A 380 -6.09 17.67 24.30
C GLY A 380 -5.94 17.82 22.77
N ILE A 381 -7.01 18.22 22.09
CA ILE A 381 -6.99 18.52 20.65
C ILE A 381 -6.09 19.73 20.36
N ASN A 382 -6.27 20.84 21.07
CA ASN A 382 -5.46 22.04 20.91
C ASN A 382 -3.97 21.76 21.18
N ARG A 383 -3.66 20.95 22.19
CA ARG A 383 -2.29 20.51 22.45
C ARG A 383 -1.69 19.73 21.27
N GLN A 384 -2.45 18.86 20.61
CA GLN A 384 -1.97 18.11 19.45
C GLN A 384 -1.76 19.02 18.22
N ILE A 385 -2.63 20.01 18.02
CA ILE A 385 -2.48 21.03 16.96
C ILE A 385 -1.21 21.85 17.21
N GLU A 386 -1.04 22.36 18.43
CA GLU A 386 0.13 23.14 18.83
C GLU A 386 1.43 22.34 18.65
N LEU A 387 1.48 21.10 19.12
CA LEU A 387 2.64 20.22 18.94
C LEU A 387 2.94 19.95 17.45
N ALA A 388 1.92 19.85 16.60
CA ALA A 388 2.10 19.70 15.15
C ALA A 388 2.68 20.96 14.51
N ILE A 389 2.21 22.15 14.90
CA ILE A 389 2.75 23.45 14.45
C ILE A 389 4.21 23.58 14.85
N LEU A 390 4.53 23.34 16.13
CA LEU A 390 5.90 23.44 16.65
C LEU A 390 6.83 22.39 16.00
N ARG A 391 6.30 21.19 15.69
CA ARG A 391 7.05 20.19 14.93
C ARG A 391 7.34 20.67 13.50
N ALA A 392 6.35 21.25 12.83
CA ALA A 392 6.51 21.78 11.48
C ALA A 392 7.54 22.93 11.45
N ASP A 393 7.49 23.83 12.44
CA ASP A 393 8.48 24.91 12.59
C ASP A 393 9.91 24.37 12.75
N ARG A 394 10.11 23.45 13.70
CA ARG A 394 11.44 22.84 13.94
C ARG A 394 11.98 22.10 12.72
N MET A 395 11.09 21.49 11.93
CA MET A 395 11.48 20.81 10.70
C MET A 395 11.84 21.78 9.58
N GLY A 396 11.42 23.04 9.64
CA GLY A 396 11.59 24.02 8.56
C GLY A 396 10.50 23.96 7.49
N VAL A 397 9.28 23.52 7.86
CA VAL A 397 8.12 23.57 6.96
C VAL A 397 7.75 25.02 6.70
N LYS A 398 7.47 25.37 5.45
CA LYS A 398 7.16 26.76 5.07
C LYS A 398 5.74 27.16 5.46
N VAL A 399 4.78 26.27 5.21
CA VAL A 399 3.36 26.54 5.44
C VAL A 399 2.68 25.32 6.06
N LEU A 400 1.90 25.54 7.12
CA LEU A 400 1.01 24.54 7.70
C LEU A 400 -0.42 25.06 7.64
N SER A 401 -1.30 24.30 6.99
CA SER A 401 -2.72 24.61 6.88
C SER A 401 -3.53 23.81 7.91
N LEU A 402 -4.33 24.50 8.71
CA LEU A 402 -5.32 23.90 9.62
C LEU A 402 -6.56 23.51 8.81
N ALA A 403 -6.82 22.21 8.70
CA ALA A 403 -7.92 21.69 7.90
C ALA A 403 -9.17 21.41 8.73
N ALA A 404 -10.34 21.56 8.10
CA ALA A 404 -11.65 21.21 8.67
C ALA A 404 -11.83 21.74 10.11
N LEU A 405 -12.06 20.88 11.11
CA LEU A 405 -12.31 21.30 12.49
C LEU A 405 -11.05 21.78 13.23
N ASN A 406 -9.84 21.55 12.70
CA ASN A 406 -8.60 22.08 13.31
C ASN A 406 -8.52 23.61 13.25
N LYS A 407 -9.29 24.26 12.37
CA LYS A 407 -9.42 25.72 12.25
C LYS A 407 -10.75 26.24 12.82
N ASN A 408 -11.44 25.46 13.66
CA ASN A 408 -12.69 25.90 14.24
C ASN A 408 -12.45 27.10 15.19
N GLU A 409 -13.18 28.19 14.99
CA GLU A 409 -13.05 29.41 15.79
C GLU A 409 -13.40 29.20 17.25
N ALA A 410 -14.45 28.42 17.52
CA ALA A 410 -14.86 28.08 18.88
C ALA A 410 -13.86 27.15 19.60
N LEU A 411 -12.87 26.61 18.87
CA LEU A 411 -11.81 25.77 19.43
C LEU A 411 -10.53 26.56 19.70
N ASN A 412 -10.09 27.40 18.75
CA ASN A 412 -8.77 28.05 18.81
C ASN A 412 -8.68 29.38 18.06
N GLY A 413 -9.82 30.06 17.83
CA GLY A 413 -9.86 31.33 17.10
C GLY A 413 -9.49 31.20 15.62
N GLY A 414 -9.53 29.99 15.04
CA GLY A 414 -9.10 29.73 13.68
C GLY A 414 -7.58 29.64 13.52
N GLY A 415 -6.87 29.43 14.63
CA GLY A 415 -5.41 29.29 14.70
C GLY A 415 -4.71 30.46 15.40
N THR A 416 -5.41 31.56 15.70
CA THR A 416 -4.84 32.73 16.38
C THR A 416 -4.24 32.37 17.73
N LEU A 417 -4.89 31.47 18.48
CA LEU A 417 -4.40 30.92 19.75
C LEU A 417 -2.93 30.49 19.69
N PHE A 418 -2.50 29.87 18.58
CA PHE A 418 -1.15 29.33 18.44
C PHE A 418 -0.16 30.38 17.95
N VAL A 419 -0.59 31.28 17.07
CA VAL A 419 0.26 32.38 16.55
C VAL A 419 0.52 33.41 17.65
N ASP A 420 -0.47 33.74 18.45
CA ASP A 420 -0.34 34.68 19.57
C ASP A 420 0.58 34.13 20.67
N ARG A 421 0.51 32.81 20.91
CA ARG A 421 1.34 32.13 21.91
C ARG A 421 2.79 31.95 21.46
N HIS A 422 3.02 31.80 20.15
CA HIS A 422 4.33 31.57 19.56
C HIS A 422 4.62 32.64 18.49
N PRO A 423 4.94 33.87 18.88
CA PRO A 423 5.10 34.99 17.94
C PRO A 423 6.28 34.79 16.97
N ASP A 424 7.28 34.00 17.35
CA ASP A 424 8.50 33.76 16.56
C ASP A 424 8.40 32.57 15.60
N LEU A 425 7.20 32.08 15.29
CA LEU A 425 7.01 30.99 14.33
C LEU A 425 7.51 31.39 12.93
N ARG A 426 8.39 30.57 12.37
CA ARG A 426 8.86 30.68 10.98
C ARG A 426 7.90 29.99 10.01
N VAL A 427 7.25 28.91 10.47
CA VAL A 427 6.16 28.27 9.71
C VAL A 427 4.94 29.18 9.65
N ARG A 428 4.40 29.38 8.46
CA ARG A 428 3.17 30.17 8.29
C ARG A 428 1.96 29.29 8.56
N VAL A 429 1.20 29.61 9.60
CA VAL A 429 -0.05 28.92 9.93
C VAL A 429 -1.20 29.58 9.18
N VAL A 430 -1.95 28.80 8.40
CA VAL A 430 -3.06 29.29 7.57
C VAL A 430 -4.31 28.41 7.72
N HIS A 431 -5.50 28.95 7.41
CA HIS A 431 -6.76 28.19 7.42
C HIS A 431 -7.21 27.72 6.02
N GLY A 432 -6.58 28.21 4.95
CA GLY A 432 -6.83 27.80 3.56
C GLY A 432 -8.18 28.24 2.95
N ASN A 433 -9.06 28.91 3.70
CA ASN A 433 -10.41 29.27 3.24
C ASN A 433 -10.45 30.06 1.93
N THR A 434 -9.49 30.96 1.69
CA THR A 434 -9.45 31.76 0.44
C THR A 434 -9.29 30.88 -0.79
N LEU A 435 -8.38 29.89 -0.73
CA LEU A 435 -8.19 28.93 -1.82
C LEU A 435 -9.43 28.05 -1.97
N THR A 436 -10.03 27.59 -0.86
CA THR A 436 -11.29 26.83 -0.90
C THR A 436 -12.41 27.63 -1.56
N ALA A 437 -12.55 28.92 -1.25
CA ALA A 437 -13.54 29.79 -1.87
C ALA A 437 -13.28 29.92 -3.37
N ALA A 438 -12.03 30.14 -3.78
CA ALA A 438 -11.65 30.29 -5.18
C ALA A 438 -11.95 29.01 -5.99
N VAL A 439 -11.67 27.82 -5.43
CA VAL A 439 -11.97 26.54 -6.08
C VAL A 439 -13.48 26.36 -6.24
N ILE A 440 -14.26 26.57 -5.17
CA ILE A 440 -15.74 26.46 -5.24
C ILE A 440 -16.30 27.42 -6.29
N LEU A 441 -15.83 28.67 -6.31
CA LEU A 441 -16.28 29.66 -7.29
C LEU A 441 -15.90 29.31 -8.72
N HIS A 442 -14.75 28.65 -8.93
CA HIS A 442 -14.31 28.17 -10.24
C HIS A 442 -15.12 26.96 -10.72
N GLU A 443 -15.60 26.10 -9.81
CA GLU A 443 -16.43 24.94 -10.14
C GLU A 443 -17.88 25.30 -10.48
N ILE A 444 -18.36 26.48 -10.09
CA ILE A 444 -19.70 26.96 -10.45
C ILE A 444 -19.74 27.27 -11.96
N PRO A 445 -20.64 26.64 -12.74
CA PRO A 445 -20.75 26.94 -14.17
C PRO A 445 -21.11 28.41 -14.41
N GLY A 446 -20.48 29.03 -15.42
CA GLY A 446 -20.69 30.46 -15.72
C GLY A 446 -22.12 30.85 -16.15
N SER A 447 -22.97 29.88 -16.49
CA SER A 447 -24.38 30.08 -16.85
C SER A 447 -25.33 30.15 -15.64
N VAL A 448 -24.84 29.87 -14.43
CA VAL A 448 -25.66 29.84 -13.21
C VAL A 448 -26.15 31.24 -12.86
N LYS A 449 -27.48 31.38 -12.72
CA LYS A 449 -28.14 32.63 -12.31
C LYS A 449 -28.58 32.63 -10.85
N GLU A 450 -28.70 31.47 -10.24
CA GLU A 450 -29.14 31.29 -8.87
C GLU A 450 -28.35 30.15 -8.19
N VAL A 451 -27.88 30.39 -6.97
CA VAL A 451 -27.15 29.41 -6.14
C VAL A 451 -27.83 29.30 -4.79
N PHE A 452 -28.12 28.08 -4.35
CA PHE A 452 -28.51 27.81 -2.97
C PHE A 452 -27.28 27.47 -2.14
N LEU A 453 -26.96 28.29 -1.13
CA LEU A 453 -25.78 28.17 -0.31
C LEU A 453 -26.13 27.79 1.14
N THR A 454 -25.67 26.61 1.57
CA THR A 454 -25.70 26.18 2.96
C THR A 454 -24.46 26.67 3.70
N GLY A 455 -24.63 27.17 4.93
CA GLY A 455 -23.51 27.69 5.73
C GLY A 455 -23.00 29.07 5.30
N ALA A 456 -23.87 29.91 4.73
CA ALA A 456 -23.56 31.25 4.24
C ALA A 456 -23.03 32.22 5.33
N THR A 457 -23.29 31.95 6.62
CA THR A 457 -22.79 32.75 7.75
C THR A 457 -21.34 32.45 8.12
N SER A 458 -20.77 31.33 7.67
CA SER A 458 -19.36 31.00 7.91
C SER A 458 -18.42 31.96 7.17
N LYS A 459 -17.17 32.13 7.65
CA LYS A 459 -16.16 32.95 6.94
C LYS A 459 -16.02 32.57 5.46
N LEU A 460 -16.06 31.27 5.15
CA LEU A 460 -15.99 30.73 3.80
C LEU A 460 -17.27 31.03 3.01
N GLY A 461 -18.42 30.64 3.55
CA GLY A 461 -19.72 30.81 2.90
C GLY A 461 -20.05 32.28 2.62
N ARG A 462 -19.74 33.17 3.57
CA ARG A 462 -19.93 34.62 3.42
C ARG A 462 -19.09 35.18 2.28
N ALA A 463 -17.82 34.76 2.16
CA ALA A 463 -16.95 35.20 1.08
C ALA A 463 -17.49 34.76 -0.30
N ILE A 464 -17.97 33.51 -0.40
CA ILE A 464 -18.58 32.96 -1.63
C ILE A 464 -19.87 33.69 -1.97
N ALA A 465 -20.78 33.86 -1.01
CA ALA A 465 -22.05 34.56 -1.20
C ALA A 465 -21.83 35.99 -1.70
N LEU A 466 -20.95 36.75 -1.05
CA LEU A 466 -20.64 38.13 -1.43
C LEU A 466 -20.03 38.21 -2.84
N TYR A 467 -19.16 37.25 -3.20
CA TYR A 467 -18.58 37.22 -4.55
C TYR A 467 -19.65 36.94 -5.62
N LEU A 468 -20.53 35.96 -5.39
CA LEU A 468 -21.62 35.63 -6.32
C LEU A 468 -22.62 36.78 -6.48
N CYS A 469 -23.01 37.42 -5.36
CA CYS A 469 -23.87 38.60 -5.40
C CYS A 469 -23.26 39.75 -6.22
N ARG A 470 -21.95 40.00 -6.11
CA ARG A 470 -21.24 41.00 -6.93
C ARG A 470 -21.26 40.66 -8.42
N LYS A 471 -21.35 39.37 -8.77
CA LYS A 471 -21.52 38.89 -10.16
C LYS A 471 -22.98 38.90 -10.61
N LYS A 472 -23.91 39.48 -9.83
CA LYS A 472 -25.36 39.52 -10.07
C LYS A 472 -26.00 38.12 -10.13
N ILE A 473 -25.40 37.14 -9.48
CA ILE A 473 -25.97 35.81 -9.29
C ILE A 473 -26.82 35.86 -8.02
N ARG A 474 -28.06 35.39 -8.09
CA ARG A 474 -28.97 35.34 -6.94
C ARG A 474 -28.49 34.26 -5.96
N VAL A 475 -28.28 34.61 -4.69
CA VAL A 475 -27.86 33.64 -3.67
C VAL A 475 -29.03 33.42 -2.71
N LEU A 476 -29.57 32.21 -2.71
CA LEU A 476 -30.53 31.75 -1.71
C LEU A 476 -29.74 31.17 -0.54
N VAL A 477 -29.99 31.66 0.67
CA VAL A 477 -29.27 31.26 1.87
C VAL A 477 -30.19 30.56 2.85
N ARG A 478 -29.69 29.53 3.52
CA ARG A 478 -30.37 28.89 4.66
C ARG A 478 -29.79 29.44 5.96
N PHE A 479 -30.63 30.11 6.75
CA PHE A 479 -30.32 30.49 8.12
C PHE A 479 -30.82 29.40 9.09
N ASN A 480 -30.04 29.12 10.13
CA ASN A 480 -30.60 28.53 11.34
C ASN A 480 -31.10 29.69 12.21
N SER A 481 -32.31 29.56 12.77
CA SER A 481 -33.03 30.60 13.53
C SER A 481 -32.24 31.19 14.71
N ASP A 482 -31.21 30.51 15.19
CA ASP A 482 -30.46 30.90 16.40
C ASP A 482 -29.30 31.88 16.14
N GLN A 483 -29.11 32.34 14.89
CA GLN A 483 -28.01 33.26 14.50
C GLN A 483 -28.47 34.61 13.93
N ILE A 484 -29.72 35.01 14.16
CA ILE A 484 -30.28 36.23 13.54
C ILE A 484 -29.90 37.52 14.30
N ASP A 485 -29.40 37.43 15.53
CA ASP A 485 -29.10 38.60 16.39
C ASP A 485 -27.59 38.86 16.66
N GLN A 486 -26.68 38.41 15.77
CA GLN A 486 -25.26 38.80 15.76
C GLN A 486 -24.83 39.22 14.37
#